data_AF-A0AAT9HYT6-F1
#
_entry.id   AF-A0AAT9HYT6-F1
#
_cell.length_a   1.000
_cell.length_b   1.000
_cell.length_c   1.000
_cell.angle_alpha   90.00
_cell.angle_beta   90.00
_cell.angle_gamma   90.00
#
_symmetry.space_group_name_H-M   'P 1'
#
loop_
_entity.id
_entity.type
_entity.pdbx_description
1 polymer ?
#
loop_
_entity_poly.entity_id
_entity_poly.type
_entity_poly.pdbx_seq_one_letter_code
_entity_poly.pdbx_strand_id
1 'polypeptide(L)'
;MPHELILGATQSGKSVYLRNLLCGLARQRVVLVGIDCKWGVELAPFAPRLSALADQPDRANDLLDVLLEEMEARFRLIGLSSVAGPEAVLTSDVWGLPGDVRPVPVVVVVDEVAELFLAASRDDEKRRDAMVTKLIRLAQLGRAAGIYLEVCGQRFGSELGKGATMLRAQLTGRV
;
A
#
# COMPACT_ATOMS: atom_id res chain seq x y z
N MET A 1 -1.74 1.99 -13.19
CA MET A 1 -2.74 2.79 -12.45
C MET A 1 -2.16 3.05 -11.05
N PRO A 2 -2.65 3.98 -10.20
CA PRO A 2 -1.94 4.28 -8.96
C PRO A 2 -2.18 3.24 -7.85
N HIS A 3 -3.37 2.65 -7.80
CA HIS A 3 -3.73 1.64 -6.84
C HIS A 3 -4.63 0.61 -7.52
N GLU A 4 -4.34 -0.67 -7.34
CA GLU A 4 -5.03 -1.77 -8.00
C GLU A 4 -5.70 -2.69 -6.98
N LEU A 5 -6.86 -3.22 -7.36
CA LEU A 5 -7.58 -4.26 -6.64
C LEU A 5 -7.68 -5.49 -7.55
N ILE A 6 -7.05 -6.59 -7.15
CA ILE A 6 -7.13 -7.88 -7.83
C ILE A 6 -8.02 -8.81 -7.01
N LEU A 7 -9.12 -9.26 -7.61
CA LEU A 7 -10.05 -10.20 -6.98
C LEU A 7 -10.05 -11.54 -7.70
N GLY A 8 -9.83 -12.63 -6.96
CA GLY A 8 -9.81 -13.96 -7.55
C GLY A 8 -10.09 -15.06 -6.53
N ALA A 9 -10.92 -16.02 -6.92
CA ALA A 9 -11.19 -17.19 -6.09
C ALA A 9 -9.92 -18.05 -5.88
N THR A 10 -9.97 -18.97 -4.91
CA THR A 10 -8.89 -19.97 -4.75
C THR A 10 -8.63 -20.69 -6.08
N GLN A 11 -7.36 -20.90 -6.43
CA GLN A 11 -6.91 -21.49 -7.70
C GLN A 11 -7.22 -20.67 -8.97
N SER A 12 -7.65 -19.40 -8.87
CA SER A 12 -7.89 -18.55 -10.05
C SER A 12 -6.61 -17.96 -10.68
N GLY A 13 -5.43 -18.25 -10.12
CA GLY A 13 -4.17 -17.67 -10.56
C GLY A 13 -3.74 -16.39 -9.83
N LYS A 14 -4.50 -15.91 -8.83
CA LYS A 14 -4.15 -14.73 -8.00
C LYS A 14 -2.72 -14.80 -7.44
N SER A 15 -2.36 -15.92 -6.81
CA SER A 15 -1.01 -16.10 -6.27
C SER A 15 0.05 -16.11 -7.39
N VAL A 16 -0.22 -16.70 -8.55
CA VAL A 16 0.71 -16.69 -9.69
C VAL A 16 0.93 -15.27 -10.21
N TYR A 17 -0.14 -14.49 -10.35
CA TYR A 17 -0.08 -13.08 -10.70
C TYR A 17 0.81 -12.30 -9.70
N LEU A 18 0.54 -12.44 -8.40
CA LEU A 18 1.26 -11.73 -7.35
C LEU A 18 2.76 -12.04 -7.36
N ARG A 19 3.11 -13.31 -7.56
CA ARG A 19 4.50 -13.77 -7.67
C ARG A 19 5.19 -13.17 -8.89
N ASN A 20 4.52 -13.15 -10.05
CA ASN A 20 5.08 -12.57 -11.26
C ASN A 20 5.28 -11.06 -11.14
N LEU A 21 4.31 -10.37 -10.53
CA LEU A 21 4.40 -8.94 -10.22
C LEU A 21 5.61 -8.65 -9.32
N LEU A 22 5.71 -9.36 -8.19
CA LEU A 22 6.84 -9.22 -7.26
C LEU A 22 8.19 -9.50 -7.93
N CYS A 23 8.30 -10.57 -8.74
CA CYS A 23 9.51 -10.87 -9.50
C CYS A 23 9.88 -9.77 -10.50
N GLY A 24 8.89 -9.18 -11.18
CA GLY A 24 9.10 -8.08 -12.13
C GLY A 24 9.54 -6.80 -11.43
N LEU A 25 8.89 -6.46 -10.32
CA LEU A 25 9.22 -5.28 -9.50
C LEU A 25 10.53 -5.44 -8.75
N ALA A 26 10.89 -6.67 -8.36
CA ALA A 26 12.14 -6.96 -7.64
C ALA A 26 13.38 -6.47 -8.40
N ARG A 27 13.33 -6.46 -9.72
CA ARG A 27 14.41 -6.03 -10.63
C ARG A 27 14.49 -4.51 -10.82
N GLN A 28 13.51 -3.78 -10.29
CA GLN A 28 13.41 -2.34 -10.42
C GLN A 28 13.88 -1.64 -9.14
N ARG A 29 14.22 -0.36 -9.27
CA ARG A 29 14.55 0.52 -8.13
C ARG A 29 13.24 0.93 -7.45
N VAL A 30 12.69 0.01 -6.67
CA VAL A 30 11.46 0.18 -5.89
C VAL A 30 11.61 -0.45 -4.50
N VAL A 31 11.02 0.20 -3.50
CA VAL A 31 10.81 -0.35 -2.16
C VAL A 31 9.59 -1.25 -2.23
N LEU A 32 9.73 -2.51 -1.79
CA LEU A 32 8.63 -3.47 -1.77
C LEU A 32 8.25 -3.78 -0.33
N VAL A 33 6.97 -3.62 -0.01
CA VAL A 33 6.42 -3.85 1.32
C VAL A 33 5.30 -4.87 1.21
N GLY A 34 5.30 -5.88 2.08
CA GLY A 34 4.29 -6.93 2.09
C GLY A 34 3.40 -6.89 3.33
N ILE A 35 2.11 -7.14 3.14
CA ILE A 35 1.13 -7.40 4.20
C ILE A 35 0.43 -8.73 3.88
N ASP A 36 0.64 -9.72 4.72
CA ASP A 36 0.10 -11.07 4.61
C ASP A 36 -0.24 -11.59 6.01
N CYS A 37 -1.39 -11.14 6.53
CA CYS A 37 -1.89 -11.53 7.85
C CYS A 37 -2.35 -13.00 7.96
N LYS A 38 -2.05 -13.83 6.95
CA LYS A 38 -2.19 -15.29 7.01
C LYS A 38 -0.83 -15.93 7.32
N TRP A 39 -0.13 -15.39 8.31
CA TRP A 39 1.19 -15.87 8.76
C TRP A 39 2.29 -15.79 7.68
N GLY A 40 2.14 -14.89 6.71
CA GLY A 40 3.12 -14.69 5.66
C GLY A 40 3.22 -15.84 4.65
N VAL A 41 2.26 -16.77 4.58
CA VAL A 41 2.39 -17.97 3.75
C VAL A 41 2.66 -17.67 2.27
N GLU A 42 2.05 -16.62 1.71
CA GLU A 42 2.22 -16.28 0.29
C GLU A 42 3.41 -15.34 0.06
N LEU A 43 3.68 -14.42 1.00
CA LEU A 43 4.72 -13.40 0.84
C LEU A 43 6.08 -13.74 1.48
N ALA A 44 6.14 -14.66 2.45
CA ALA A 44 7.39 -15.05 3.12
C ALA A 44 8.48 -15.55 2.15
N PRO A 45 8.18 -16.28 1.06
CA PRO A 45 9.20 -16.64 0.07
C PRO A 45 9.90 -15.43 -0.57
N PHE A 46 9.25 -14.26 -0.55
CA PHE A 46 9.77 -13.01 -1.11
C PHE A 46 10.46 -12.12 -0.06
N ALA A 47 10.42 -12.50 1.22
CA ALA A 47 10.96 -11.72 2.33
C ALA A 47 12.40 -11.19 2.09
N PRO A 48 13.35 -11.92 1.48
CA PRO A 48 14.69 -11.39 1.21
C PRO A 48 14.73 -10.14 0.32
N ARG A 49 13.70 -9.91 -0.49
CA ARG A 49 13.57 -8.72 -1.36
C ARG A 49 12.64 -7.66 -0.79
N LEU A 50 11.75 -8.01 0.14
CA LEU A 50 10.85 -7.07 0.79
C LEU A 50 11.64 -6.23 1.80
N SER A 51 11.42 -4.91 1.79
CA SER A 51 11.93 -4.00 2.80
C SER A 51 11.24 -4.19 4.14
N ALA A 52 9.99 -4.66 4.13
CA ALA A 52 9.23 -5.05 5.32
C ALA A 52 8.15 -6.06 4.94
N LEU A 53 7.84 -6.97 5.86
CA LEU A 53 6.73 -7.91 5.76
C LEU A 53 5.96 -7.93 7.09
N ALA A 54 4.68 -7.59 7.05
CA ALA A 54 3.76 -7.78 8.16
C ALA A 54 2.97 -9.07 7.97
N ASP A 55 3.21 -10.04 8.83
CA ASP A 55 2.57 -11.37 8.84
C ASP A 55 1.40 -11.48 9.85
N GLN A 56 1.17 -10.41 10.62
CA GLN A 56 0.14 -10.33 11.67
C GLN A 56 -0.55 -8.96 11.66
N PRO A 57 -1.81 -8.85 12.11
CA PRO A 57 -2.56 -7.58 12.13
C PRO A 57 -1.90 -6.44 12.90
N ASP A 58 -1.25 -6.73 14.04
CA ASP A 58 -0.54 -5.70 14.82
C ASP A 58 0.64 -5.12 14.04
N ARG A 59 1.47 -5.99 13.45
CA ARG A 59 2.58 -5.58 12.59
C ARG A 59 2.10 -4.83 11.36
N ALA A 60 0.95 -5.21 10.80
CA ALA A 60 0.36 -4.51 9.66
C ALA A 60 -0.09 -3.09 10.06
N ASN A 61 -0.68 -2.94 11.26
CA ASN A 61 -1.06 -1.65 11.79
C ASN A 61 0.14 -0.70 11.97
N ASP A 62 1.24 -1.21 12.54
CA ASP A 62 2.46 -0.43 12.78
C ASP A 62 3.17 -0.08 11.47
N LEU A 63 3.22 -1.03 10.52
CA LEU A 63 3.78 -0.80 9.20
C LEU A 63 2.99 0.26 8.42
N LEU A 64 1.66 0.29 8.57
CA LEU A 64 0.82 1.33 7.99
C LEU A 64 1.09 2.71 8.62
N ASP A 65 1.46 2.80 9.90
CA ASP A 65 1.90 4.06 10.50
C ASP A 65 3.19 4.56 9.86
N VAL A 66 4.19 3.69 9.71
CA VAL A 66 5.46 4.03 9.05
C VAL A 66 5.23 4.51 7.62
N LEU A 67 4.33 3.87 6.88
CA LEU A 67 3.99 4.28 5.51
C LEU A 67 3.31 5.65 5.45
N LEU A 68 2.46 5.99 6.43
CA LEU A 68 1.86 7.32 6.52
C LEU A 68 2.90 8.39 6.88
N GLU A 69 3.80 8.11 7.82
CA GLU A 69 4.88 9.02 8.18
C GLU A 69 5.79 9.32 6.98
N GLU A 70 6.16 8.29 6.22
CA GLU A 70 6.92 8.42 4.98
C GLU A 70 6.14 9.24 3.94
N MET A 71 4.84 8.98 3.78
CA MET A 71 3.99 9.76 2.88
C MET A 71 4.00 11.26 3.23
N GLU A 72 3.85 11.58 4.51
CA GLU A 72 3.88 12.96 5.01
C GLU A 72 5.26 13.60 4.82
N ALA A 73 6.34 12.86 5.04
CA ALA A 73 7.69 13.33 4.79
C ALA A 73 7.90 13.71 3.32
N ARG A 74 7.38 12.92 2.39
CA ARG A 74 7.43 13.21 0.95
C ARG A 74 6.60 14.42 0.56
N PHE A 75 5.43 14.62 1.19
CA PHE A 75 4.65 15.85 0.98
C PHE A 75 5.37 17.10 1.50
N ARG A 76 6.08 17.01 2.64
CA ARG A 76 6.94 18.10 3.12
C ARG A 76 8.04 18.42 2.11
N LEU A 77 8.67 17.40 1.53
CA LEU A 77 9.70 17.58 0.49
C LEU A 77 9.14 18.29 -0.76
N ILE A 78 7.97 17.86 -1.25
CA ILE A 78 7.26 18.51 -2.37
C ILE A 78 6.99 19.99 -2.08
N GLY A 79 6.49 20.29 -0.86
CA GLY A 79 6.20 21.65 -0.43
C GLY A 79 7.45 22.53 -0.35
N LEU A 80 8.55 22.01 0.19
CA LEU A 80 9.82 22.72 0.29
C LEU A 80 10.42 23.05 -1.08
N SER A 81 10.39 22.11 -2.03
CA SER A 81 10.89 22.36 -3.40
C SER A 81 10.09 23.44 -4.13
N SER A 82 8.80 23.58 -3.82
CA SER A 82 7.92 24.57 -4.44
C SER A 82 8.14 26.01 -3.94
N VAL A 83 8.88 26.21 -2.83
CA VAL A 83 9.10 27.53 -2.21
C VAL A 83 10.56 28.01 -2.27
N ALA A 84 11.45 27.27 -2.93
CA ALA A 84 12.91 27.47 -2.91
C ALA A 84 13.43 28.64 -3.78
N GLY A 85 12.62 29.66 -4.07
CA GLY A 85 13.01 30.86 -4.83
C GLY A 85 12.66 30.82 -6.33
N PRO A 86 13.25 31.70 -7.17
CA PRO A 86 12.88 31.85 -8.58
C PRO A 86 13.08 30.60 -9.45
N GLU A 87 14.01 29.72 -9.04
CA GLU A 87 14.34 28.44 -9.70
C GLU A 87 13.54 27.26 -9.11
N ALA A 88 12.57 27.53 -8.21
CA ALA A 88 11.77 26.49 -7.57
C ALA A 88 10.95 25.71 -8.60
N VAL A 89 11.06 24.39 -8.56
CA VAL A 89 10.22 23.51 -9.37
C VAL A 89 8.88 23.37 -8.68
N LEU A 90 7.85 23.99 -9.25
CA LEU A 90 6.47 23.78 -8.82
C LEU A 90 6.04 22.37 -9.24
N THR A 91 5.86 21.49 -8.25
CA THR A 91 5.33 20.13 -8.45
C THR A 91 4.31 19.81 -7.38
N SER A 92 3.35 18.96 -7.73
CA SER A 92 2.35 18.40 -6.80
C SER A 92 2.64 16.95 -6.44
N ASP A 93 3.70 16.35 -7.01
CA ASP A 93 4.11 14.99 -6.75
C ASP A 93 5.64 14.81 -6.72
N VAL A 94 6.08 13.63 -6.25
CA VAL A 94 7.50 13.27 -6.17
C VAL A 94 8.18 13.16 -7.54
N TRP A 95 7.43 13.02 -8.63
CA TRP A 95 7.98 12.84 -9.98
C TRP A 95 8.43 14.15 -10.61
N GLY A 96 7.90 15.29 -10.16
CA GLY A 96 8.44 16.60 -10.49
C GLY A 96 9.67 17.01 -9.67
N LEU A 97 10.04 16.26 -8.62
CA LEU A 97 11.25 16.56 -7.86
C LEU A 97 12.52 16.28 -8.67
N PRO A 98 13.61 17.06 -8.45
CA PRO A 98 14.94 16.76 -8.99
C PRO A 98 15.38 15.33 -8.67
N GLY A 99 16.07 14.69 -9.61
CA GLY A 99 16.36 13.25 -9.54
C GLY A 99 17.28 12.82 -8.40
N ASP A 100 18.08 13.74 -7.87
CA ASP A 100 18.99 13.55 -6.74
C ASP A 100 18.26 13.53 -5.39
N VAL A 101 17.16 14.26 -5.26
CA VAL A 101 16.31 14.29 -4.05
C VAL A 101 15.05 13.43 -4.17
N ARG A 102 14.72 12.95 -5.37
CA ARG A 102 13.50 12.16 -5.63
C ARG A 102 13.51 10.85 -4.83
N PRO A 103 12.51 10.61 -3.97
CA PRO A 103 12.37 9.36 -3.24
C PRO A 103 12.16 8.16 -4.18
N VAL A 104 12.67 7.00 -3.78
CA VAL A 104 12.39 5.74 -4.46
C VAL A 104 10.90 5.37 -4.27
N PRO A 105 10.18 4.93 -5.32
CA PRO A 105 8.77 4.53 -5.19
C PRO A 105 8.58 3.36 -4.24
N VAL A 106 7.47 3.36 -3.52
CA VAL A 106 7.06 2.27 -2.62
C VAL A 106 5.87 1.55 -3.23
N VAL A 107 5.94 0.22 -3.32
CA VAL A 107 4.80 -0.64 -3.67
C VAL A 107 4.44 -1.47 -2.45
N VAL A 108 3.22 -1.28 -1.96
CA VAL A 108 2.65 -2.02 -0.84
C VAL A 108 1.74 -3.10 -1.39
N VAL A 109 2.11 -4.34 -1.16
CA VAL A 109 1.38 -5.53 -1.61
C VAL A 109 0.60 -6.10 -0.44
N VAL A 110 -0.72 -6.21 -0.57
CA VAL A 110 -1.60 -6.83 0.42
C VAL A 110 -2.15 -8.12 -0.19
N ASP A 111 -1.82 -9.29 0.35
CA ASP A 111 -2.27 -10.57 -0.25
C ASP A 111 -3.80 -10.78 -0.08
N GLU A 112 -4.31 -10.59 1.13
CA GLU A 112 -5.73 -10.74 1.42
C GLU A 112 -6.23 -9.54 2.24
N VAL A 113 -6.80 -8.57 1.55
CA VAL A 113 -7.32 -7.35 2.19
C VAL A 113 -8.43 -7.63 3.19
N ALA A 114 -9.24 -8.67 2.98
CA ALA A 114 -10.34 -9.01 3.88
C ALA A 114 -9.85 -9.31 5.31
N GLU A 115 -8.66 -9.88 5.48
CA GLU A 115 -8.07 -10.18 6.80
C GLU A 115 -7.81 -8.91 7.62
N LEU A 116 -7.59 -7.76 6.96
CA LEU A 116 -7.40 -6.47 7.64
C LEU A 116 -8.71 -5.86 8.14
N PHE A 117 -9.85 -6.41 7.71
CA PHE A 117 -11.20 -5.94 8.06
C PHE A 117 -11.89 -6.84 9.09
N LEU A 118 -11.26 -7.96 9.48
CA LEU A 118 -11.80 -8.87 10.49
C LEU A 118 -11.47 -8.38 11.91
N ALA A 119 -12.41 -8.60 12.84
CA ALA A 119 -12.23 -8.32 14.26
C ALA A 119 -12.96 -9.40 15.07
N ALA A 120 -12.30 -9.95 16.09
CA ALA A 120 -12.87 -10.97 16.98
C ALA A 120 -13.19 -10.41 18.38
N SER A 121 -12.59 -9.27 18.74
CA SER A 121 -12.78 -8.57 20.01
C SER A 121 -12.95 -7.06 19.82
N ARG A 122 -13.38 -6.35 20.87
CA ARG A 122 -13.53 -4.88 20.84
C ARG A 122 -12.21 -4.14 20.61
N ASP A 123 -11.09 -4.69 21.08
CA ASP A 123 -9.77 -4.08 20.83
C ASP A 123 -9.34 -4.34 19.38
N ASP A 124 -9.68 -5.49 18.81
CA ASP A 124 -9.48 -5.74 17.37
C ASP A 124 -10.30 -4.80 16.50
N GLU A 125 -11.51 -4.40 16.92
CA GLU A 125 -12.34 -3.42 16.18
C GLU A 125 -11.64 -2.07 16.05
N LYS A 126 -11.04 -1.57 17.14
CA LYS A 126 -10.28 -0.30 17.11
C LYS A 126 -9.08 -0.40 16.18
N ARG A 127 -8.33 -1.50 16.25
CA ARG A 127 -7.18 -1.75 15.38
C ARG A 127 -7.62 -1.85 13.92
N ARG A 128 -8.68 -2.59 13.63
CA ARG A 128 -9.30 -2.67 12.31
C ARG A 128 -9.65 -1.27 11.80
N ASP A 129 -10.38 -0.47 12.57
CA ASP A 129 -10.81 0.86 12.14
C ASP A 129 -9.63 1.79 11.86
N ALA A 130 -8.57 1.70 12.68
CA ALA A 130 -7.32 2.39 12.44
C ALA A 130 -6.67 1.93 11.12
N MET A 131 -6.46 0.63 10.92
CA MET A 131 -5.85 0.09 9.68
C MET A 131 -6.65 0.50 8.44
N VAL A 132 -7.97 0.38 8.48
CA VAL A 132 -8.87 0.78 7.39
C VAL A 132 -8.71 2.26 7.06
N THR A 133 -8.68 3.11 8.07
CA THR A 133 -8.48 4.56 7.89
C THR A 133 -7.13 4.85 7.25
N LYS A 134 -6.06 4.20 7.71
CA LYS A 134 -4.70 4.36 7.18
C LYS A 134 -4.61 3.92 5.71
N LEU A 135 -5.19 2.77 5.37
CA LEU A 135 -5.25 2.27 3.98
C LEU A 135 -6.00 3.22 3.06
N ILE A 136 -7.15 3.74 3.49
CA ILE A 136 -7.91 4.73 2.71
C ILE A 136 -7.06 5.99 2.48
N ARG A 137 -6.37 6.45 3.52
CA ARG A 137 -5.53 7.65 3.44
C ARG A 137 -4.35 7.46 2.47
N LEU A 138 -3.68 6.31 2.51
CA LEU A 138 -2.67 5.92 1.54
C LEU A 138 -3.25 5.83 0.12
N ALA A 139 -4.43 5.25 -0.06
CA ALA A 139 -5.05 5.13 -1.38
C ALA A 139 -5.50 6.48 -1.96
N GLN A 140 -5.84 7.45 -1.10
CA GLN A 140 -6.26 8.80 -1.52
C GLN A 140 -5.07 9.67 -1.94
N LEU A 141 -3.95 9.59 -1.21
CA LEU A 141 -2.85 10.54 -1.35
C LEU A 141 -1.54 9.91 -1.83
N GLY A 142 -1.41 8.59 -1.74
CA GLY A 142 -0.16 7.86 -1.95
C GLY A 142 0.43 8.07 -3.35
N ARG A 143 -0.41 8.18 -4.39
CA ARG A 143 0.05 8.42 -5.77
C ARG A 143 1.02 9.60 -5.86
N ALA A 144 0.67 10.74 -5.28
CA ALA A 144 1.50 11.95 -5.35
C ALA A 144 2.81 11.79 -4.56
N ALA A 145 2.77 11.01 -3.47
CA ALA A 145 3.95 10.63 -2.68
C ALA A 145 4.76 9.46 -3.30
N GLY A 146 4.33 8.90 -4.44
CA GLY A 146 4.97 7.72 -5.03
C GLY A 146 4.85 6.46 -4.17
N ILE A 147 3.74 6.30 -3.46
CA ILE A 147 3.36 5.10 -2.71
C ILE A 147 2.16 4.47 -3.41
N TYR A 148 2.29 3.23 -3.84
CA TYR A 148 1.33 2.50 -4.66
C TYR A 148 0.80 1.30 -3.88
N LEU A 149 -0.48 0.97 -4.07
CA LEU A 149 -1.14 -0.13 -3.36
C LEU A 149 -1.54 -1.21 -4.38
N GLU A 150 -1.06 -2.43 -4.16
CA GLU A 150 -1.42 -3.64 -4.89
C GLU A 150 -2.22 -4.53 -3.96
N VAL A 151 -3.54 -4.36 -4.00
CA VAL A 151 -4.45 -4.96 -3.03
C VAL A 151 -5.08 -6.20 -3.64
N CYS A 152 -4.83 -7.35 -3.04
CA CYS A 152 -5.37 -8.62 -3.48
C CYS A 152 -6.42 -9.13 -2.48
N GLY A 153 -7.33 -9.96 -2.97
CA GLY A 153 -8.26 -10.70 -2.11
C GLY A 153 -9.14 -11.67 -2.88
N GLN A 154 -9.86 -12.52 -2.16
CA GLN A 154 -10.86 -13.40 -2.78
C GLN A 154 -12.19 -12.68 -3.01
N ARG A 155 -12.57 -11.86 -2.03
CA ARG A 155 -13.78 -11.05 -2.03
C ARG A 155 -13.49 -9.75 -1.29
N PHE A 156 -14.00 -8.65 -1.83
CA PHE A 156 -13.88 -7.34 -1.18
C PHE A 156 -15.03 -6.42 -1.58
N GLY A 157 -15.87 -6.09 -0.60
CA GLY A 157 -17.07 -5.31 -0.85
C GLY A 157 -17.76 -4.81 0.41
N SER A 158 -19.01 -4.40 0.23
CA SER A 158 -19.85 -3.80 1.27
C SER A 158 -20.12 -4.71 2.46
N GLU A 159 -19.95 -6.02 2.31
CA GLU A 159 -20.05 -7.01 3.38
C GLU A 159 -19.02 -6.79 4.49
N LEU A 160 -17.90 -6.11 4.20
CA LEU A 160 -16.87 -5.73 5.16
C LEU A 160 -17.09 -4.32 5.75
N GLY A 161 -18.23 -3.70 5.46
CA GLY A 161 -18.63 -2.40 6.01
C GLY A 161 -18.22 -1.19 5.17
N LYS A 162 -18.55 0.01 5.68
CA LYS A 162 -18.39 1.28 4.94
C LYS A 162 -16.95 1.57 4.53
N GLY A 163 -15.99 1.23 5.38
CA GLY A 163 -14.57 1.44 5.10
C GLY A 163 -14.08 0.65 3.87
N ALA A 164 -14.60 -0.57 3.67
CA ALA A 164 -14.25 -1.38 2.51
C ALA A 164 -14.76 -0.74 1.22
N THR A 165 -15.99 -0.23 1.24
CA THR A 165 -16.56 0.52 0.12
C THR A 165 -15.75 1.78 -0.21
N MET A 166 -15.32 2.52 0.82
CA MET A 166 -14.49 3.72 0.64
C MET A 166 -13.11 3.38 0.06
N LEU A 167 -12.44 2.35 0.59
CA LEU A 167 -11.15 1.91 0.08
C LEU A 167 -11.28 1.45 -1.39
N ARG A 168 -12.29 0.61 -1.69
CA ARG A 168 -12.54 0.12 -3.04
C ARG A 168 -12.77 1.24 -4.06
N ALA A 169 -13.32 2.38 -3.65
CA ALA A 169 -13.50 3.54 -4.52
C ALA A 169 -12.17 4.21 -4.92
N GLN A 170 -11.10 4.02 -4.14
CA GLN A 170 -9.76 4.54 -4.44
C GLN A 170 -8.90 3.56 -5.27
N LEU A 171 -9.24 2.26 -5.24
CA LEU A 171 -8.56 1.20 -5.98
C LEU A 171 -9.13 1.13 -7.41
N THR A 172 -8.61 1.99 -8.27
CA THR A 172 -9.14 2.20 -9.63
C THR A 172 -8.70 1.13 -10.61
N GLY A 173 -7.52 0.53 -10.42
CA GLY A 173 -7.07 -0.61 -11.22
C GLY A 173 -7.84 -1.88 -10.85
N ARG A 174 -8.27 -2.64 -11.86
CA ARG A 174 -9.02 -3.88 -11.67
C ARG A 174 -8.51 -4.95 -12.62
N VAL A 175 -8.22 -6.12 -12.06
CA VAL A 175 -7.83 -7.34 -12.76
C VAL A 175 -8.71 -8.48 -12.25
#